data_AF-A0ABD0Z9N8-F1
#
_entry.id   AF-A0ABD0Z9N8-F1
#
_cell.length_a   1.000
_cell.length_b   1.000
_cell.length_c   1.000
_cell.angle_alpha   90.00
_cell.angle_beta   90.00
_cell.angle_gamma   90.00
#
_symmetry.space_group_name_H-M   'P 1'
#
loop_
_entity.id
_entity.type
_entity.pdbx_description
1 polymer ?
#
loop_
_entity_poly.entity_id
_entity_poly.type
_entity_poly.pdbx_seq_one_letter_code
_entity_poly.pdbx_strand_id
1 'polypeptide(L)'
;MAEGKADEQLFQLLSGLLLQVESLTNTQEVELRSKIEALGLEVTKVPSKSAQLLNDVEIAKELDKLSAKLDDVDEMISSAIASDPQVKSLLSGTADVWMPVITANTEERLNFTASLADDERAS
;
A
#
# COMPACT_ATOMS: atom_id res chain seq x y z
N MET A 1 -4.49 11.47 14.05
CA MET A 1 -3.11 11.58 14.61
C MET A 1 -2.76 10.44 15.58
N ALA A 2 -3.65 9.51 15.92
CA ALA A 2 -3.35 8.47 16.92
C ALA A 2 -2.70 7.19 16.34
N GLU A 3 -2.98 6.83 15.08
CA GLU A 3 -2.53 5.56 14.47
C GLU A 3 -1.00 5.47 14.33
N GLY A 4 -0.34 6.44 13.67
CA GLY A 4 1.13 6.40 13.56
C GLY A 4 1.89 6.48 14.90
N LYS A 5 1.25 6.95 15.98
CA LYS A 5 1.82 6.92 17.33
C LYS A 5 1.66 5.54 17.97
N ALA A 6 0.53 4.88 17.74
CA ALA A 6 0.30 3.52 18.22
C ALA A 6 1.24 2.51 17.52
N ASP A 7 1.48 2.71 16.22
CA ASP A 7 2.41 1.88 15.44
C ASP A 7 3.85 2.02 15.96
N GLU A 8 4.34 3.25 16.15
CA GLU A 8 5.66 3.50 16.75
C GLU A 8 5.79 2.83 18.13
N GLN A 9 4.76 2.94 18.98
CA GLN A 9 4.74 2.30 20.29
C GLN A 9 4.81 0.77 20.21
N LEU A 10 4.15 0.16 19.23
CA LEU A 10 4.18 -1.28 18.99
C LEU A 10 5.59 -1.74 18.55
N PHE A 11 6.22 -1.05 17.61
CA PHE A 11 7.55 -1.45 17.13
C PHE A 11 8.64 -1.24 18.18
N GLN A 12 8.52 -0.22 19.03
CA GLN A 12 9.39 -0.06 20.21
C GLN A 12 9.21 -1.21 21.21
N LEU A 13 7.98 -1.63 21.46
CA LEU A 13 7.70 -2.79 22.33
C LEU A 13 8.29 -4.09 21.77
N LEU A 14 8.06 -4.38 20.48
CA LEU A 14 8.58 -5.58 19.82
C LEU A 14 10.11 -5.63 19.85
N SER A 15 10.77 -4.49 19.61
CA SER A 15 12.23 -4.37 19.69
C SER A 15 12.74 -4.60 21.12
N GLY A 16 12.03 -4.06 22.12
CA GLY A 16 12.36 -4.27 23.54
C GLY A 16 12.20 -5.73 23.99
N LEU A 17 11.12 -6.39 23.56
CA LEU A 17 10.87 -7.81 23.85
C LEU A 17 11.95 -8.70 23.20
N LEU A 18 12.34 -8.38 21.98
CA LEU A 18 13.39 -9.13 21.29
C LEU A 18 14.74 -9.03 22.01
N LEU A 19 15.15 -7.82 22.40
CA LEU A 19 16.37 -7.62 23.21
C LEU A 19 16.32 -8.42 24.52
N GLN A 20 15.15 -8.49 25.15
CA GLN A 20 14.98 -9.26 26.38
C GLN A 20 15.15 -10.76 26.13
N VAL A 21 14.56 -11.31 25.06
CA VAL A 21 14.72 -12.72 24.68
C VAL A 21 16.18 -13.04 24.35
N GLU A 22 16.86 -12.19 23.58
CA GLU A 22 18.27 -12.38 23.23
C GLU A 22 19.17 -12.36 24.47
N SER A 23 18.84 -11.52 25.46
CA SER A 23 19.56 -11.47 26.74
C SER A 23 19.36 -12.74 27.59
N LEU A 24 18.14 -13.30 27.59
CA LEU A 24 17.79 -14.50 28.35
C LEU A 24 18.32 -15.79 27.70
N THR A 25 18.36 -15.82 26.37
CA THR A 25 18.78 -16.99 25.58
C THR A 25 20.26 -16.93 25.18
N ASN A 26 20.92 -15.79 25.39
CA ASN A 26 22.27 -15.49 24.94
C ASN A 26 22.50 -15.85 23.45
N THR A 27 21.43 -15.74 22.66
CA THR A 27 21.38 -16.11 21.24
C THR A 27 20.77 -14.94 20.50
N GLN A 28 21.40 -14.53 19.40
CA GLN A 28 20.90 -13.42 18.59
C GLN A 28 19.82 -13.91 17.62
N GLU A 29 18.70 -13.21 17.58
CA GLU A 29 17.53 -13.55 16.75
C GLU A 29 17.51 -12.65 15.50
N VAL A 30 18.48 -12.89 14.62
CA VAL A 30 18.72 -12.06 13.42
C VAL A 30 17.51 -12.05 12.47
N GLU A 31 16.82 -13.19 12.33
CA GLU A 31 15.65 -13.30 11.46
C GLU A 31 14.46 -12.49 12.01
N LEU A 32 14.21 -12.55 13.31
CA LEU A 32 13.14 -11.76 13.94
C LEU A 32 13.43 -10.26 13.90
N ARG A 33 14.71 -9.85 14.02
CA ARG A 33 15.10 -8.44 13.81
C ARG A 33 14.72 -7.97 12.41
N SER A 34 15.10 -8.72 11.38
CA SER A 34 14.76 -8.36 9.99
C SER A 34 13.26 -8.35 9.74
N LYS A 35 12.49 -9.27 10.35
CA LYS A 35 11.03 -9.28 10.24
C LYS A 35 10.38 -8.05 10.89
N ILE A 36 10.84 -7.65 12.08
CA ILE A 36 10.35 -6.46 12.78
C ILE A 36 10.66 -5.19 11.98
N GLU A 37 11.87 -5.08 11.43
CA GLU A 37 12.28 -3.94 10.58
C GLU A 37 11.44 -3.86 9.29
N ALA A 38 11.26 -4.99 8.59
CA ALA A 38 10.46 -5.03 7.37
C ALA A 38 9.00 -4.64 7.63
N LEU A 39 8.40 -5.12 8.71
CA LEU A 39 7.04 -4.75 9.11
C LEU A 39 6.94 -3.27 9.49
N GLY A 40 7.94 -2.72 10.17
CA GLY A 40 8.01 -1.29 10.50
C GLY A 40 8.02 -0.42 9.24
N LEU A 41 8.82 -0.80 8.25
CA LEU A 41 8.86 -0.11 6.95
C LEU A 41 7.54 -0.22 6.18
N GLU A 42 6.87 -1.37 6.22
CA GLU A 42 5.59 -1.57 5.52
C GLU A 42 4.48 -0.67 6.09
N VAL A 43 4.43 -0.48 7.41
CA VAL A 43 3.43 0.39 8.07
C VAL A 43 3.60 1.86 7.66
N THR A 44 4.83 2.31 7.38
CA THR A 44 5.08 3.69 6.90
C THR A 44 4.63 3.93 5.46
N LYS A 45 4.37 2.87 4.68
CA LYS A 45 3.90 3.00 3.29
C LYS A 45 2.42 3.35 3.19
N VAL A 46 1.68 3.29 4.30
CA VAL A 46 0.30 3.75 4.34
C VAL A 46 0.29 5.28 4.29
N PRO A 47 -0.30 5.91 3.26
CA PRO A 47 -0.40 7.36 3.22
C PRO A 47 -1.09 7.86 4.48
N SER A 48 -0.41 8.74 5.22
CA SER A 48 -1.00 9.42 6.36
C SER A 48 -2.27 10.11 5.88
N LYS A 49 -3.42 9.57 6.30
CA LYS A 49 -4.80 10.03 6.04
C LYS A 49 -4.84 11.43 5.42
N SER A 50 -5.32 11.53 4.17
CA SER A 50 -5.63 12.79 3.47
C SER A 50 -6.75 13.53 4.22
N ALA A 51 -6.41 14.13 5.36
CA ALA A 51 -7.29 14.89 6.23
C ALA A 51 -6.93 16.39 6.20
N GLN A 52 -6.17 16.82 5.20
CA GLN A 52 -6.04 18.24 4.93
C GLN A 52 -7.34 18.65 4.22
N LEU A 53 -8.19 19.42 4.92
CA LEU A 53 -9.27 20.14 4.26
C LEU A 53 -8.61 21.17 3.35
N LEU A 54 -8.47 20.81 2.07
CA LEU A 54 -7.93 21.69 1.04
C LEU A 54 -9.01 22.72 0.69
N ASN A 55 -8.63 23.98 0.59
CA ASN A 55 -9.50 24.99 0.01
C ASN A 55 -9.56 24.84 -1.52
N ASP A 56 -10.54 25.49 -2.18
CA ASP A 56 -10.77 25.34 -3.62
C ASP A 56 -9.53 25.62 -4.49
N VAL A 57 -8.68 26.57 -4.07
CA VAL A 57 -7.44 26.92 -4.79
C VAL A 57 -6.39 25.81 -4.65
N GLU A 58 -6.28 25.21 -3.48
CA GLU A 58 -5.39 24.08 -3.23
C GLU A 58 -5.88 22.82 -3.95
N ILE A 59 -7.20 22.59 -4.02
CA ILE A 59 -7.80 21.52 -4.81
C ILE A 59 -7.44 21.68 -6.28
N ALA A 60 -7.61 22.88 -6.84
CA ALA A 60 -7.25 23.15 -8.23
C ALA A 60 -5.77 22.87 -8.50
N LYS A 61 -4.88 23.28 -7.59
CA LYS A 61 -3.44 23.02 -7.71
C LYS A 61 -3.09 21.53 -7.66
N GLU A 62 -3.72 20.76 -6.78
CA GLU A 62 -3.49 19.30 -6.74
C GLU A 62 -4.11 18.61 -7.97
N LEU A 63 -5.23 19.11 -8.51
CA LEU A 63 -5.79 18.63 -9.78
C LEU A 63 -4.85 18.93 -10.95
N ASP A 64 -4.28 20.13 -11.04
CA ASP A 64 -3.30 20.48 -12.08
C ASP A 64 -2.07 19.55 -12.03
N LYS A 65 -1.58 19.28 -10.82
CA LYS A 65 -0.46 18.36 -10.59
C LYS A 65 -0.82 16.92 -10.92
N LEU A 66 -2.03 16.48 -10.61
CA LEU A 66 -2.53 15.15 -11.00
C LEU A 66 -2.65 15.05 -12.52
N SER A 67 -3.11 16.11 -13.19
CA SER A 67 -3.19 16.16 -14.65
C SER A 67 -1.81 16.02 -15.28
N ALA A 68 -0.81 16.77 -14.81
CA ALA A 68 0.56 16.67 -15.32
C ALA A 68 1.14 15.27 -15.14
N LYS A 69 0.89 14.62 -14.00
CA LYS A 69 1.31 13.23 -13.77
C LYS A 69 0.61 12.23 -14.69
N LEU A 70 -0.65 12.49 -15.06
CA LEU A 70 -1.39 11.64 -15.99
C LEU A 70 -0.80 11.75 -17.39
N ASP A 71 -0.40 12.95 -17.81
CA ASP A 71 0.29 13.18 -19.08
C ASP A 71 1.64 12.43 -19.12
N ASP A 72 2.43 12.50 -18.04
CA ASP A 72 3.70 11.76 -17.93
C ASP A 72 3.49 10.23 -18.05
N VAL A 73 2.45 9.70 -17.38
CA VAL A 73 2.11 8.27 -17.44
C VAL A 73 1.66 7.86 -18.85
N ASP A 74 0.89 8.71 -19.54
CA ASP A 74 0.44 8.44 -20.91
C ASP A 74 1.63 8.38 -21.89
N GLU A 75 2.63 9.26 -21.73
CA GLU A 75 3.87 9.21 -22.49
C GLU A 75 4.68 7.93 -22.20
N MET A 76 4.80 7.55 -20.93
CA MET A 76 5.47 6.31 -20.52
C MET A 76 4.77 5.07 -21.11
N ILE A 77 3.45 5.03 -21.10
CA ILE A 77 2.68 3.93 -21.68
C ILE A 77 2.85 3.90 -23.19
N SER A 78 2.74 5.05 -23.85
CA SER A 78 2.90 5.17 -25.30
C SER A 78 4.28 4.71 -25.77
N SER A 79 5.35 5.11 -25.08
CA SER A 79 6.73 4.68 -25.38
C SER A 79 6.95 3.19 -25.11
N ALA A 80 6.38 2.64 -24.04
CA ALA A 80 6.44 1.22 -23.73
C ALA A 80 5.70 0.36 -24.77
N ILE A 81 4.51 0.78 -25.21
CA ILE A 81 3.73 0.09 -26.25
C ILE A 81 4.43 0.17 -27.61
N ALA A 82 5.05 1.31 -27.94
CA ALA A 82 5.82 1.46 -29.16
C ALA A 82 7.05 0.54 -29.18
N SER A 83 7.66 0.31 -28.02
CA SER A 83 8.84 -0.56 -27.86
C SER A 83 8.47 -2.05 -27.85
N ASP A 84 7.34 -2.41 -27.22
CA ASP A 84 6.81 -3.78 -27.19
C ASP A 84 5.26 -3.77 -27.25
N PRO A 85 4.66 -4.19 -28.38
CA PRO A 85 3.21 -4.27 -28.53
C PRO A 85 2.51 -5.18 -27.53
N GLN A 86 3.20 -6.17 -26.92
CA GLN A 86 2.60 -7.06 -25.92
C GLN A 86 2.29 -6.34 -24.61
N VAL A 87 3.01 -5.26 -24.29
CA VAL A 87 2.77 -4.41 -23.10
C VAL A 87 1.34 -3.91 -23.06
N LYS A 88 0.74 -3.58 -24.22
CA LYS A 88 -0.66 -3.14 -24.27
C LYS A 88 -1.61 -4.21 -23.75
N SER A 89 -1.44 -5.46 -24.19
CA SER A 89 -2.28 -6.58 -23.77
C SER A 89 -2.13 -6.88 -22.27
N LEU A 90 -0.90 -6.79 -21.76
CA LEU A 90 -0.60 -6.96 -20.35
C LEU A 90 -1.21 -5.86 -19.48
N LEU A 91 -1.06 -4.60 -19.88
CA LEU A 91 -1.64 -3.46 -19.17
C LEU A 91 -3.17 -3.52 -19.19
N SER A 92 -3.77 -3.88 -20.32
CA SER A 92 -5.22 -4.08 -20.43
C SER A 92 -5.70 -5.19 -19.49
N GLY A 93 -5.06 -6.36 -19.50
CA GLY A 93 -5.43 -7.46 -18.61
C GLY A 93 -5.21 -7.13 -17.12
N THR A 94 -4.19 -6.31 -16.81
CA THR A 94 -3.96 -5.81 -15.45
C THR A 94 -5.03 -4.80 -15.04
N ALA A 95 -5.46 -3.93 -15.96
CA ALA A 95 -6.54 -2.97 -15.73
C ALA A 95 -7.87 -3.67 -15.43
N ASP A 96 -8.19 -4.77 -16.12
CA ASP A 96 -9.41 -5.56 -15.85
C ASP A 96 -9.48 -6.09 -14.41
N VAL A 97 -8.32 -6.41 -13.81
CA VAL A 97 -8.22 -6.89 -12.43
C VAL A 97 -8.29 -5.74 -11.42
N TRP A 98 -7.60 -4.64 -11.69
CA TRP A 98 -7.40 -3.57 -10.71
C TRP A 98 -8.43 -2.44 -10.79
N MET A 99 -9.03 -2.15 -11.95
CA MET A 99 -10.06 -1.11 -12.07
C MET A 99 -11.21 -1.32 -11.09
N PRO A 100 -11.83 -2.52 -10.97
CA PRO A 100 -12.89 -2.75 -9.99
C PRO A 100 -12.46 -2.47 -8.56
N VAL A 101 -11.21 -2.79 -8.19
CA VAL A 101 -10.67 -2.58 -6.84
C VAL A 101 -10.42 -1.11 -6.55
N ILE A 102 -9.87 -0.38 -7.52
CA ILE A 102 -9.49 1.02 -7.38
C ILE A 102 -10.74 1.90 -7.35
N THR A 103 -11.70 1.65 -8.23
CA THR A 103 -12.93 2.45 -8.35
C THR A 103 -14.03 2.03 -7.39
N ALA A 104 -13.88 0.89 -6.69
CA ALA A 104 -14.90 0.42 -5.78
C ALA A 104 -15.20 1.43 -4.67
N ASN A 105 -16.49 1.68 -4.48
CA ASN A 105 -17.01 2.41 -3.34
C ASN A 105 -16.93 1.56 -2.05
N THR A 106 -17.28 2.15 -0.91
CA THR A 106 -17.16 1.50 0.40
C THR A 106 -17.95 0.18 0.48
N GLU A 107 -19.14 0.09 -0.11
CA GLU A 107 -19.98 -1.11 -0.09
C GLU A 107 -19.41 -2.20 -0.99
N GLU A 108 -18.97 -1.84 -2.19
CA GLU A 108 -18.29 -2.77 -3.13
C GLU A 108 -16.99 -3.34 -2.53
N ARG A 109 -16.26 -2.52 -1.76
CA ARG A 109 -15.04 -2.96 -1.07
C ARG A 109 -15.29 -4.00 0.02
N LEU A 110 -16.44 -3.94 0.69
CA LEU A 110 -16.82 -4.94 1.70
C LEU A 110 -17.17 -6.28 1.06
N ASN A 111 -17.64 -6.29 -0.19
CA ASN A 111 -17.93 -7.53 -0.91
C ASN A 111 -16.65 -8.26 -1.36
N PHE A 112 -15.54 -7.56 -1.56
CA PHE A 112 -14.25 -8.21 -1.86
C PHE A 112 -13.70 -9.02 -0.68
N THR A 113 -13.95 -8.60 0.57
CA THR A 113 -13.49 -9.34 1.75
C THR A 113 -14.40 -10.51 2.10
N ALA A 114 -15.71 -10.41 1.81
CA ALA A 114 -16.67 -11.49 2.00
C ALA A 114 -16.38 -12.69 1.08
N SER A 115 -15.97 -12.45 -0.17
CA SER A 115 -15.68 -13.53 -1.13
C SER A 115 -14.49 -14.41 -0.72
N LEU A 116 -13.51 -13.90 0.04
CA LEU A 116 -12.39 -14.69 0.54
C LEU A 116 -12.81 -15.71 1.62
N ALA A 117 -13.81 -15.36 2.44
CA ALA A 117 -14.27 -16.22 3.53
C ALA A 117 -15.13 -17.40 3.05
N ASP A 118 -15.78 -17.25 1.89
CA ASP A 118 -16.57 -18.34 1.27
C ASP A 118 -15.69 -19.30 0.45
N ASP A 119 -14.56 -18.85 -0.12
CA ASP A 119 -13.63 -19.70 -0.87
C ASP A 119 -12.83 -20.64 0.07
N GLU A 120 -12.44 -20.16 1.27
CA GLU A 120 -11.82 -21.00 2.32
C GLU A 120 -12.77 -22.05 2.94
N ARG A 121 -14.08 -21.94 2.69
CA ARG A 121 -15.08 -22.92 3.17
C ARG A 121 -15.49 -23.95 2.12
N ALA A 122 -15.02 -23.81 0.88
CA ALA A 122 -15.36 -24.69 -0.23
C ALA A 122 -14.24 -25.68 -0.64
N SER A 123 -13.14 -25.75 0.14
CA SER A 123 -12.01 -26.68 -0.08
C SER A 123 -11.84 -27.72 1.03
#